data_AF-A0A7C3RED9-F1
#
_entry.id   AF-A0A7C3RED9-F1
#
_cell.length_a   1.000
_cell.length_b   1.000
_cell.length_c   1.000
_cell.angle_alpha   90.00
_cell.angle_beta   90.00
_cell.angle_gamma   90.00
#
_symmetry.space_group_name_H-M   'P 1'
#
loop_
_entity.id
_entity.type
_entity.pdbx_description
1 polymer ?
#
loop_
_entity_poly.entity_id
_entity_poly.type
_entity_poly.pdbx_seq_one_letter_code
_entity_poly.pdbx_strand_id
1 'polypeptide(L)'
;MKVVWSIAKGEFSIGDYYYFSKLNRIAEKEGIEMDEVKSFKKLGNYDLIVFNYPEIRFTSSEAVRIKKWAEEGKKIVLSGYFSNVDGVAANVNRVSRQFGVTINYDVLKDPERNAGDEMFPVAKCDELEVVMPCSASVSGGRTFVIGKGVFGAVSGNVLVLGTCVFWDNYSIDLAQNKEFALRILRGEF
;
A
#
# COMPACT_ATOMS: atom_id res chain seq x y z
N MET A 1 -15.04 -5.06 10.33
CA MET A 1 -13.71 -4.44 10.36
C MET A 1 -13.85 -3.02 9.85
N LYS A 2 -13.28 -2.03 10.52
CA LYS A 2 -13.31 -0.61 10.11
C LYS A 2 -12.03 -0.24 9.40
N VAL A 3 -12.14 0.21 8.16
CA VAL A 3 -10.99 0.63 7.33
C VAL A 3 -10.92 2.15 7.31
N VAL A 4 -9.71 2.69 7.47
CA VAL A 4 -9.45 4.12 7.24
C VAL A 4 -8.40 4.33 6.18
N TRP A 5 -8.70 5.23 5.27
CA TRP A 5 -7.76 5.84 4.36
C TRP A 5 -7.26 7.16 4.95
N SER A 6 -5.96 7.20 5.28
CA SER A 6 -5.33 8.41 5.81
C SER A 6 -5.22 9.46 4.70
N ILE A 7 -5.52 10.72 5.04
CA ILE A 7 -5.10 11.92 4.30
C ILE A 7 -4.32 12.88 5.23
N ALA A 8 -3.77 12.34 6.31
CA ALA A 8 -3.08 13.11 7.35
C ALA A 8 -1.65 13.52 6.96
N LYS A 9 -1.05 12.82 6.00
CA LYS A 9 0.33 12.94 5.55
C LYS A 9 0.43 13.26 4.05
N GLY A 10 -0.58 13.90 3.48
CA GLY A 10 -0.57 14.31 2.07
C GLY A 10 -0.82 13.16 1.10
N GLU A 11 -1.41 12.06 1.57
CA GLU A 11 -1.86 10.97 0.73
C GLU A 11 -2.93 11.45 -0.27
N PHE A 12 -2.97 10.80 -1.44
CA PHE A 12 -4.10 10.95 -2.36
C PHE A 12 -5.41 10.56 -1.67
N SER A 13 -6.46 11.35 -1.88
CA SER A 13 -7.79 11.04 -1.35
C SER A 13 -8.38 9.78 -2.02
N ILE A 14 -8.99 8.89 -1.25
CA ILE A 14 -9.77 7.77 -1.81
C ILE A 14 -11.05 8.29 -2.48
N GLY A 15 -11.56 9.43 -2.03
CA GLY A 15 -12.68 10.15 -2.63
C GLY A 15 -12.32 10.83 -3.97
N ASP A 16 -11.05 10.86 -4.36
CA ASP A 16 -10.62 11.44 -5.63
C ASP A 16 -11.25 10.66 -6.81
N TYR A 17 -12.03 11.39 -7.60
CA TYR A 17 -12.74 10.80 -8.73
C TYR A 17 -11.79 10.21 -9.78
N TYR A 18 -10.66 10.88 -10.00
CA TYR A 18 -9.69 10.57 -11.04
C TYR A 18 -8.84 9.34 -10.68
N TYR A 19 -8.41 9.24 -9.42
CA TYR A 19 -7.49 8.17 -9.02
C TYR A 19 -8.15 6.95 -8.40
N PHE A 20 -9.14 7.08 -7.51
CA PHE A 20 -9.55 5.94 -6.66
C PHE A 20 -11.06 5.69 -6.56
N SER A 21 -11.89 6.42 -7.30
CA SER A 21 -13.35 6.24 -7.26
C SER A 21 -13.83 4.82 -7.58
N LYS A 22 -13.13 4.05 -8.43
CA LYS A 22 -13.47 2.64 -8.67
C LYS A 22 -13.23 1.79 -7.44
N LEU A 23 -12.07 1.93 -6.78
CA LEU A 23 -11.75 1.19 -5.56
C LEU A 23 -12.80 1.45 -4.47
N ASN A 24 -13.17 2.72 -4.27
CA ASN A 24 -14.18 3.08 -3.28
C ASN A 24 -15.54 2.41 -3.55
N ARG A 25 -16.01 2.45 -4.80
CA ARG A 25 -17.26 1.78 -5.22
C ARG A 25 -17.21 0.27 -5.10
N ILE A 26 -16.05 -0.33 -5.39
CA ILE A 26 -15.82 -1.76 -5.25
C ILE A 26 -15.88 -2.15 -3.77
N ALA A 27 -15.19 -1.43 -2.90
CA ALA A 27 -15.21 -1.64 -1.46
C ALA A 27 -16.64 -1.54 -0.88
N GLU A 28 -17.38 -0.49 -1.25
CA GLU A 28 -18.76 -0.29 -0.82
C GLU A 28 -19.69 -1.44 -1.24
N LYS A 29 -19.59 -1.91 -2.49
CA LYS A 29 -20.36 -3.06 -3.00
C LYS A 29 -20.06 -4.37 -2.27
N GLU A 30 -18.84 -4.50 -1.76
CA GLU A 30 -18.37 -5.67 -1.00
C GLU A 30 -18.62 -5.51 0.51
N GLY A 31 -19.34 -4.46 0.93
CA GLY A 31 -19.69 -4.20 2.33
C GLY A 31 -18.51 -3.71 3.17
N ILE A 32 -17.45 -3.20 2.55
CA ILE A 32 -16.29 -2.63 3.23
C ILE A 32 -16.50 -1.12 3.35
N GLU A 33 -16.80 -0.67 4.57
CA GLU A 33 -16.90 0.76 4.89
C GLU A 33 -15.49 1.35 5.07
N MET A 34 -15.16 2.34 4.23
CA MET A 34 -13.89 3.05 4.25
C MET A 34 -14.11 4.52 4.61
N ASP A 35 -13.55 4.94 5.73
CA ASP A 35 -13.53 6.35 6.11
C ASP A 35 -12.27 7.04 5.58
N GLU A 36 -12.39 8.31 5.19
CA GLU A 36 -11.24 9.16 4.92
C GLU A 36 -10.99 10.11 6.09
N VAL A 37 -9.77 10.10 6.65
CA VAL A 37 -9.46 10.83 7.89
C VAL A 37 -8.15 11.61 7.81
N LYS A 38 -8.25 12.93 8.02
CA LYS A 38 -7.09 13.85 8.09
C LYS A 38 -6.42 13.91 9.46
N SER A 39 -7.13 13.54 10.52
CA SER A 39 -6.57 13.60 11.88
C SER A 39 -5.78 12.33 12.18
N PHE A 40 -4.45 12.43 12.20
CA PHE A 40 -3.58 11.31 12.54
C PHE A 40 -3.99 10.61 13.85
N LYS A 41 -4.38 11.38 14.88
CA LYS A 41 -4.82 10.83 16.17
C LYS A 41 -6.04 9.91 16.05
N LYS A 42 -6.99 10.24 15.16
CA LYS A 42 -8.23 9.48 14.97
C LYS A 42 -8.02 8.17 14.22
N LEU A 43 -6.91 8.02 13.47
CA LEU A 43 -6.59 6.78 12.73
C LEU A 43 -6.53 5.56 13.65
N GLY A 44 -6.12 5.73 14.91
CA GLY A 44 -6.08 4.66 15.90
C GLY A 44 -7.45 4.07 16.29
N ASN A 45 -8.56 4.64 15.84
CA ASN A 45 -9.90 4.10 16.12
C ASN A 45 -10.32 2.99 15.13
N TYR A 46 -9.51 2.73 14.12
CA TYR A 46 -9.80 1.80 13.03
C TYR A 46 -9.01 0.50 13.17
N ASP A 47 -9.50 -0.54 12.51
CA ASP A 47 -8.88 -1.87 12.53
C ASP A 47 -7.77 -1.97 11.48
N LEU A 48 -8.00 -1.37 10.31
CA LEU A 48 -7.04 -1.27 9.22
C LEU A 48 -6.79 0.19 8.84
N ILE A 49 -5.51 0.58 8.76
CA ILE A 49 -5.07 1.95 8.46
C ILE A 49 -4.22 1.93 7.19
N VAL A 50 -4.67 2.64 6.16
CA VAL A 50 -3.96 2.79 4.88
C VAL A 50 -3.26 4.15 4.83
N PHE A 51 -1.94 4.13 4.65
CA PHE A 51 -1.13 5.28 4.30
C PHE A 51 -0.69 5.12 2.83
N ASN A 52 -1.51 5.61 1.90
CA ASN A 52 -1.25 5.47 0.47
C ASN A 52 -0.46 6.69 -0.07
N TYR A 53 0.81 6.51 -0.43
CA TYR A 53 1.66 7.61 -0.93
C TYR A 53 1.81 8.80 0.05
N PRO A 54 2.33 8.62 1.28
CA PRO A 54 2.48 9.73 2.24
C PRO A 54 3.64 10.68 1.86
N GLU A 55 3.32 11.84 1.30
CA GLU A 55 4.28 12.89 0.90
C GLU A 55 4.84 13.69 2.10
N ILE A 56 4.07 13.83 3.17
CA ILE A 56 4.48 14.55 4.37
C ILE A 56 5.21 13.60 5.30
N ARG A 57 6.43 14.01 5.66
CA ARG A 57 7.30 13.29 6.59
C ARG A 57 6.60 12.91 7.89
N PHE A 58 6.71 11.63 8.28
CA PHE A 58 6.37 11.17 9.62
C PHE A 58 7.38 11.68 10.66
N THR A 59 6.86 12.19 11.76
CA THR A 59 7.63 12.48 12.98
C THR A 59 7.99 11.19 13.71
N SER A 60 8.99 11.24 14.57
CA SER A 60 9.39 10.08 15.37
C SER A 60 8.26 9.58 16.29
N SER A 61 7.45 10.49 16.84
CA SER A 61 6.31 10.13 17.69
C SER A 61 5.19 9.46 16.90
N GLU A 62 4.91 9.90 15.67
CA GLU A 62 3.97 9.24 14.77
C GLU A 62 4.45 7.84 14.39
N ALA A 63 5.73 7.67 14.06
CA ALA A 63 6.30 6.35 13.73
C ALA A 63 6.19 5.38 14.91
N VAL A 64 6.53 5.83 16.13
CA VAL A 64 6.35 5.03 17.36
C VAL A 64 4.87 4.72 17.60
N ARG A 65 3.96 5.66 17.32
CA ARG A 65 2.53 5.44 17.48
C ARG A 65 1.99 4.38 16.51
N ILE A 66 2.44 4.38 15.25
CA ILE A 66 2.07 3.35 14.27
C ILE A 66 2.57 1.97 14.70
N LYS A 67 3.79 1.89 15.25
CA LYS A 67 4.30 0.66 15.84
C LYS A 67 3.41 0.14 16.96
N LYS A 68 3.02 1.02 17.89
CA LYS A 68 2.11 0.65 18.96
C LYS A 68 0.76 0.14 18.42
N TRP A 69 0.19 0.78 17.41
CA TRP A 69 -1.04 0.32 16.77
C TRP A 69 -0.91 -1.08 16.17
N ALA A 70 0.20 -1.36 15.50
CA ALA A 70 0.46 -2.68 14.94
C ALA A 70 0.61 -3.76 16.04
N GLU A 71 1.29 -3.43 17.14
CA GLU A 71 1.43 -4.29 18.33
C GLU A 71 0.09 -4.53 19.05
N GLU A 72 -0.81 -3.54 19.02
CA GLU A 72 -2.20 -3.64 19.52
C GLU A 72 -3.13 -4.45 18.59
N GLY A 73 -2.61 -5.02 17.51
CA GLY A 73 -3.36 -5.88 16.59
C GLY A 73 -3.96 -5.19 15.37
N LYS A 74 -3.73 -3.88 15.20
CA LYS A 74 -4.23 -3.14 14.03
C LYS A 74 -3.41 -3.45 12.80
N LYS A 75 -4.08 -3.57 11.66
CA LYS A 75 -3.44 -3.78 10.35
C LYS A 75 -3.02 -2.45 9.76
N ILE A 76 -1.77 -2.35 9.29
CA ILE A 76 -1.21 -1.13 8.71
C ILE A 76 -0.76 -1.43 7.29
N VAL A 77 -1.16 -0.59 6.34
CA VAL A 77 -0.68 -0.63 4.95
C VAL A 77 0.12 0.64 4.68
N LEU A 78 1.35 0.47 4.22
CA LEU A 78 2.25 1.55 3.78
C LEU A 78 2.59 1.33 2.32
N SER A 79 2.23 2.25 1.43
CA SER A 79 2.62 2.16 0.02
C SER A 79 3.56 3.28 -0.37
N GLY A 80 4.58 2.92 -1.14
CA GLY A 80 5.55 3.82 -1.73
C GLY A 80 5.35 4.00 -3.22
N TYR A 81 6.42 4.43 -3.88
CA TYR A 81 6.49 4.56 -5.33
C TYR A 81 7.95 4.42 -5.76
N PHE A 82 8.17 4.10 -7.04
CA PHE A 82 9.52 3.88 -7.57
C PHE A 82 10.44 5.10 -7.38
N SER A 83 11.75 4.83 -7.35
CA SER A 83 12.83 5.82 -7.33
C SER A 83 12.72 6.91 -6.24
N ASN A 84 11.93 6.67 -5.19
CA ASN A 84 11.68 7.64 -4.13
C ASN A 84 11.19 9.00 -4.67
N VAL A 85 10.35 8.99 -5.71
CA VAL A 85 9.67 10.19 -6.20
C VAL A 85 8.91 10.85 -5.03
N ASP A 86 8.98 12.17 -4.98
CA ASP A 86 8.44 13.04 -3.91
C ASP A 86 8.91 12.70 -2.49
N GLY A 87 9.97 11.89 -2.34
CA GLY A 87 10.47 11.45 -1.04
C GLY A 87 9.59 10.42 -0.34
N VAL A 88 8.61 9.83 -1.04
CA VAL A 88 7.59 8.96 -0.45
C VAL A 88 8.18 7.68 0.13
N ALA A 89 9.08 7.01 -0.60
CA ALA A 89 9.74 5.80 -0.09
C ALA A 89 10.56 6.11 1.18
N ALA A 90 11.23 7.27 1.23
CA ALA A 90 11.95 7.74 2.40
C ALA A 90 11.01 8.01 3.58
N ASN A 91 9.83 8.58 3.33
CA ASN A 91 8.80 8.81 4.34
C ASN A 91 8.24 7.50 4.89
N VAL A 92 7.88 6.56 4.02
CA VAL A 92 7.44 5.21 4.40
C VAL A 92 8.52 4.50 5.23
N ASN A 93 9.78 4.58 4.80
CA ASN A 93 10.91 3.96 5.48
C ASN A 93 11.16 4.48 6.92
N ARG A 94 10.67 5.68 7.27
CA ARG A 94 10.70 6.15 8.67
C ARG A 94 9.83 5.32 9.59
N VAL A 95 8.80 4.69 9.03
CA VAL A 95 7.85 3.85 9.75
C VAL A 95 8.18 2.38 9.53
N SER A 96 8.49 1.94 8.31
CA SER A 96 8.63 0.50 8.02
C SER A 96 9.91 -0.12 8.59
N ARG A 97 11.01 0.64 8.72
CA ARG A 97 12.32 0.09 9.14
C ARG A 97 12.32 -0.49 10.56
N GLN A 98 11.53 0.06 11.47
CA GLN A 98 11.36 -0.51 12.82
C GLN A 98 10.65 -1.87 12.83
N PHE A 99 10.04 -2.27 11.71
CA PHE A 99 9.50 -3.61 11.47
C PHE A 99 10.43 -4.49 10.61
N GLY A 100 11.64 -4.01 10.28
CA GLY A 100 12.59 -4.73 9.45
C GLY A 100 12.24 -4.77 7.95
N VAL A 101 11.37 -3.86 7.47
CA VAL A 101 10.96 -3.78 6.05
C VAL A 101 11.38 -2.44 5.46
N THR A 102 11.91 -2.44 4.24
CA THR A 102 12.41 -1.23 3.56
C THR A 102 11.97 -1.21 2.09
N ILE A 103 11.44 -0.08 1.63
CA ILE A 103 11.28 0.22 0.20
C ILE A 103 12.61 0.75 -0.33
N ASN A 104 13.15 0.11 -1.37
CA ASN A 104 14.38 0.55 -2.03
C ASN A 104 14.09 1.75 -2.95
N TYR A 105 15.13 2.48 -3.36
CA TYR A 105 14.97 3.66 -4.22
C TYR A 105 15.24 3.31 -5.69
N ASP A 106 14.77 2.13 -6.09
CA ASP A 106 14.93 1.57 -7.42
C ASP A 106 13.59 1.54 -8.16
N VAL A 107 13.59 0.91 -9.33
CA VAL A 107 12.40 0.67 -10.13
C VAL A 107 12.40 -0.78 -10.58
N LEU A 108 11.30 -1.48 -10.34
CA LEU A 108 11.06 -2.82 -10.87
C LEU A 108 10.42 -2.70 -12.24
N LYS A 109 11.15 -3.18 -13.25
CA LYS A 109 10.70 -3.28 -14.63
C LYS A 109 10.75 -4.73 -15.10
N ASP A 110 9.76 -5.14 -15.88
CA ASP A 110 9.74 -6.46 -16.50
C ASP A 110 9.41 -6.37 -18.00
N PRO A 111 10.40 -6.48 -18.90
CA PRO A 111 10.16 -6.42 -20.33
C PRO A 111 9.46 -7.68 -20.89
N GLU A 112 9.39 -8.77 -20.12
CA GLU A 112 8.84 -10.06 -20.59
C GLU A 112 7.46 -10.34 -19.99
N ARG A 113 7.28 -10.11 -18.69
CA ARG A 113 6.01 -10.32 -17.98
C ARG A 113 5.43 -9.00 -17.50
N ASN A 114 4.69 -8.33 -18.38
CA ASN A 114 4.03 -7.06 -18.08
C ASN A 114 2.65 -6.92 -18.72
N ALA A 115 1.92 -5.89 -18.32
CA ALA A 115 0.64 -5.50 -18.90
C ALA A 115 0.78 -4.42 -19.98
N GLY A 116 1.56 -4.70 -21.03
CA GLY A 116 1.72 -3.82 -22.20
C GLY A 116 2.79 -2.73 -22.07
N ASP A 117 3.38 -2.56 -20.88
CA ASP A 117 4.48 -1.63 -20.60
C ASP A 117 5.40 -2.26 -19.53
N GLU A 118 6.72 -2.23 -19.71
CA GLU A 118 7.67 -2.81 -18.76
C GLU A 118 7.58 -2.23 -17.34
N MET A 119 7.01 -1.03 -17.18
CA MET A 119 6.70 -0.38 -15.90
C MET A 119 5.44 -0.95 -15.22
N PHE A 120 4.72 -1.86 -15.87
CA PHE A 120 3.52 -2.54 -15.38
C PHE A 120 3.80 -4.05 -15.24
N PRO A 121 4.79 -4.44 -14.43
CA PRO A 121 5.19 -5.83 -14.29
C PRO A 121 4.07 -6.66 -13.67
N VAL A 122 3.93 -7.89 -14.16
CA VAL A 122 3.06 -8.91 -13.59
C VAL A 122 3.80 -9.64 -12.46
N ALA A 123 3.17 -9.71 -11.31
CA ALA A 123 3.65 -10.37 -10.10
C ALA A 123 2.59 -11.34 -9.56
N LYS A 124 2.91 -12.02 -8.46
CA LYS A 124 2.01 -12.96 -7.78
C LYS A 124 1.91 -12.68 -6.29
N CYS A 125 0.71 -12.85 -5.76
CA CYS A 125 0.42 -12.94 -4.33
C CYS A 125 -0.36 -14.24 -4.09
N ASP A 126 0.34 -15.26 -3.59
CA ASP A 126 -0.15 -16.65 -3.59
C ASP A 126 -0.61 -17.06 -5.00
N GLU A 127 -1.89 -17.43 -5.15
CA GLU A 127 -2.51 -17.81 -6.43
C GLU A 127 -2.99 -16.63 -7.27
N LEU A 128 -2.97 -15.38 -6.74
CA LEU A 128 -3.41 -14.20 -7.47
C LEU A 128 -2.30 -13.69 -8.38
N GLU A 129 -2.61 -13.54 -9.66
CA GLU A 129 -1.79 -12.79 -10.60
C GLU A 129 -2.18 -11.31 -10.58
N VAL A 130 -1.21 -10.44 -10.29
CA VAL A 130 -1.44 -9.01 -10.05
C VAL A 130 -0.47 -8.18 -10.89
N VAL A 131 -0.89 -6.99 -11.29
CA VAL A 131 -0.03 -6.00 -11.95
C VAL A 131 0.40 -4.98 -10.91
N MET A 132 1.71 -4.70 -10.84
CA MET A 132 2.29 -3.80 -9.83
C MET A 132 3.01 -2.61 -10.49
N PRO A 133 2.27 -1.61 -11.01
CA PRO A 133 2.85 -0.54 -11.80
C PRO A 133 3.77 0.35 -11.00
N CYS A 134 4.81 0.90 -11.64
CA CYS A 134 5.64 1.97 -11.09
C CYS A 134 6.16 1.66 -9.68
N SER A 135 6.57 0.41 -9.45
CA SER A 135 6.96 -0.07 -8.13
C SER A 135 8.46 0.03 -7.91
N ALA A 136 8.84 0.41 -6.68
CA ALA A 136 10.15 0.08 -6.13
C ALA A 136 10.17 -1.38 -5.64
N SER A 137 11.35 -1.94 -5.42
CA SER A 137 11.51 -3.21 -4.73
C SER A 137 11.45 -3.04 -3.21
N VAL A 138 11.01 -4.09 -2.52
CA VAL A 138 10.87 -4.11 -1.06
C VAL A 138 11.78 -5.20 -0.47
N SER A 139 12.52 -4.85 0.58
CA SER A 139 13.46 -5.75 1.26
C SER A 139 13.04 -6.01 2.71
N GLY A 140 13.32 -7.21 3.19
CA GLY A 140 13.01 -7.65 4.55
C GLY A 140 11.56 -8.09 4.74
N GLY A 141 11.24 -8.56 5.95
CA GLY A 141 9.94 -9.18 6.25
C GLY A 141 9.70 -10.49 5.48
N ARG A 142 8.47 -10.98 5.53
CA ARG A 142 7.98 -12.10 4.73
C ARG A 142 7.49 -11.57 3.39
N THR A 143 8.02 -12.09 2.29
CA THR A 143 7.55 -11.76 0.93
C THR A 143 6.04 -11.99 0.81
N PHE A 144 5.33 -11.00 0.26
CA PHE A 144 3.89 -11.03 0.07
C PHE A 144 3.48 -10.90 -1.41
N VAL A 145 4.23 -10.09 -2.17
CA VAL A 145 4.06 -9.98 -3.63
C VAL A 145 5.41 -10.14 -4.30
N ILE A 146 5.52 -11.13 -5.21
CA ILE A 146 6.77 -11.50 -5.88
C ILE A 146 6.57 -11.63 -7.40
N GLY A 147 7.51 -11.11 -8.16
CA GLY A 147 7.64 -11.30 -9.60
C GLY A 147 9.12 -11.29 -9.95
N LYS A 148 9.53 -10.43 -10.90
CA LYS A 148 10.94 -10.17 -11.19
C LYS A 148 11.73 -9.59 -10.01
N GLY A 149 11.03 -9.05 -9.03
CA GLY A 149 11.55 -8.67 -7.71
C GLY A 149 10.45 -8.79 -6.65
N VAL A 150 10.77 -8.39 -5.42
CA VAL A 150 9.79 -8.32 -4.32
C VAL A 150 9.08 -6.98 -4.39
N PHE A 151 7.78 -7.00 -4.69
CA PHE A 151 6.93 -5.81 -4.80
C PHE A 151 6.26 -5.43 -3.48
N GLY A 152 6.17 -6.37 -2.55
CA GLY A 152 5.57 -6.15 -1.25
C GLY A 152 5.97 -7.20 -0.23
N ALA A 153 6.04 -6.78 1.03
CA ALA A 153 6.40 -7.65 2.15
C ALA A 153 5.61 -7.31 3.40
N VAL A 154 5.42 -8.31 4.25
CA VAL A 154 4.69 -8.23 5.53
C VAL A 154 5.63 -8.48 6.70
N SER A 155 5.49 -7.70 7.76
CA SER A 155 6.11 -7.95 9.06
C SER A 155 5.11 -7.68 10.18
N GLY A 156 4.73 -8.74 10.91
CA GLY A 156 3.64 -8.68 11.88
C GLY A 156 2.33 -8.22 11.23
N ASN A 157 1.76 -7.13 11.72
CA ASN A 157 0.52 -6.53 11.20
C ASN A 157 0.76 -5.40 10.18
N VAL A 158 1.97 -5.30 9.61
CA VAL A 158 2.34 -4.23 8.68
C VAL A 158 2.65 -4.78 7.30
N LEU A 159 1.89 -4.34 6.30
CA LEU A 159 2.16 -4.56 4.88
C LEU A 159 2.84 -3.33 4.29
N VAL A 160 3.95 -3.56 3.58
CA VAL A 160 4.67 -2.52 2.82
C VAL A 160 4.64 -2.88 1.35
N LEU A 161 4.19 -1.96 0.51
CA LEU A 161 4.10 -2.11 -0.95
C LEU A 161 5.00 -1.08 -1.64
N GLY A 162 5.71 -1.51 -2.68
CA GLY A 162 6.58 -0.63 -3.47
C GLY A 162 5.84 0.34 -4.40
N THR A 163 4.51 0.21 -4.53
CA THR A 163 3.66 1.05 -5.36
C THR A 163 2.34 1.38 -4.64
N CYS A 164 1.82 2.57 -4.92
CA CYS A 164 0.55 3.10 -4.46
C CYS A 164 -0.56 3.08 -5.52
N VAL A 165 -0.25 2.66 -6.75
CA VAL A 165 -1.15 2.79 -7.92
C VAL A 165 -1.74 1.47 -8.41
N PHE A 166 -1.37 0.32 -7.84
CA PHE A 166 -1.93 -0.98 -8.27
C PHE A 166 -3.47 -1.06 -8.15
N TRP A 167 -4.05 -0.28 -7.22
CA TRP A 167 -5.47 -0.17 -6.95
C TRP A 167 -6.10 1.16 -7.42
N ASP A 168 -5.40 1.92 -8.26
CA ASP A 168 -5.96 3.12 -8.89
C ASP A 168 -6.99 2.76 -9.98
N ASN A 169 -7.68 3.75 -10.51
CA ASN A 169 -8.76 3.58 -11.48
C ASN A 169 -8.31 2.91 -12.79
N TYR A 170 -7.04 2.99 -13.14
CA TYR A 170 -6.49 2.32 -14.32
C TYR A 170 -6.16 0.86 -13.99
N SER A 171 -5.42 0.66 -12.91
CA SER A 171 -4.76 -0.60 -12.58
C SER A 171 -5.68 -1.59 -11.87
N ILE A 172 -6.76 -1.12 -11.24
CA ILE A 172 -7.71 -1.98 -10.52
C ILE A 172 -8.38 -3.02 -11.42
N ASP A 173 -8.52 -2.72 -12.71
CA ASP A 173 -9.13 -3.61 -13.71
C ASP A 173 -8.09 -4.52 -14.41
N LEU A 174 -6.80 -4.41 -14.06
CA LEU A 174 -5.74 -5.25 -14.61
C LEU A 174 -5.59 -6.55 -13.81
N ALA A 175 -5.46 -7.67 -14.52
CA ALA A 175 -5.31 -9.01 -13.94
C ALA A 175 -6.31 -9.26 -12.79
N GLN A 176 -5.83 -9.62 -11.60
CA GLN A 176 -6.66 -9.84 -10.40
C GLN A 176 -6.44 -8.74 -9.35
N ASN A 177 -6.11 -7.51 -9.78
CA ASN A 177 -5.85 -6.39 -8.87
C ASN A 177 -7.06 -6.05 -8.01
N LYS A 178 -8.28 -6.22 -8.52
CA LYS A 178 -9.51 -6.06 -7.74
C LYS A 178 -9.56 -7.01 -6.56
N GLU A 179 -9.40 -8.31 -6.80
CA GLU A 179 -9.41 -9.34 -5.75
C GLU A 179 -8.27 -9.12 -4.76
N PHE A 180 -7.10 -8.73 -5.25
CA PHE A 180 -5.95 -8.39 -4.42
C PHE A 180 -6.18 -7.16 -3.54
N ALA A 181 -6.78 -6.10 -4.08
CA ALA A 181 -7.13 -4.90 -3.32
C ALA A 181 -8.16 -5.23 -2.22
N LEU A 182 -9.18 -6.03 -2.54
CA LEU A 182 -10.17 -6.49 -1.56
C LEU A 182 -9.55 -7.35 -0.45
N ARG A 183 -8.61 -8.25 -0.79
CA ARG A 183 -7.84 -9.02 0.19
C ARG A 183 -7.10 -8.10 1.17
N ILE A 184 -6.41 -7.07 0.66
CA ILE A 184 -5.72 -6.09 1.50
C ILE A 184 -6.73 -5.33 2.37
N LEU A 185 -7.84 -4.84 1.78
CA LEU A 185 -8.87 -4.10 2.51
C LEU A 185 -9.64 -4.95 3.52
N ARG A 186 -9.54 -6.28 3.46
CA ARG A 186 -10.01 -7.25 4.46
C ARG A 186 -8.95 -7.57 5.53
N GLY A 187 -7.75 -7.01 5.41
CA GLY A 187 -6.64 -7.22 6.35
C GLY A 187 -5.96 -8.58 6.21
N GLU A 188 -6.13 -9.24 5.06
CA GLU A 188 -5.68 -10.60 4.80
C GLU A 188 -4.24 -10.64 4.27
N PHE A 189 -3.29 -10.28 5.15
CA PHE A 189 -1.85 -10.31 4.92
C PHE A 189 -1.06 -10.61 6.20
#